data_AF-A0A7K0NCD6-F1
#
_entry.id   AF-A0A7K0NCD6-F1
#
_cell.length_a   1.000
_cell.length_b   1.000
_cell.length_c   1.000
_cell.angle_alpha   90.00
_cell.angle_beta   90.00
_cell.angle_gamma   90.00
#
_symmetry.space_group_name_H-M   'P 1'
#
loop_
_entity.id
_entity.type
_entity.pdbx_description
1 polymer ?
#
loop_
_entity_poly.entity_id
_entity_poly.type
_entity_poly.pdbx_seq_one_letter_code
_entity_poly.pdbx_strand_id
1 'polypeptide(L)'
;MLAIDILRWPGVNQAFIFSAIFTTLLSLAVIPIGKRRKFDRKATWGEAMLGAAYVFAVLFLAFGVVPHQFIDHADKNLGWRKDKLVYGPFDILKSDTIGGSFPIVISYEALRDIIVVVIHVYYIGLMIYLFGWWQKRGEVVTKEVATSTYGRPLVKKS
;
A
#
# COMPACT_ATOMS: atom_id res chain seq x y z
N MET A 1 14.17 28.03 -22.29
CA MET A 1 13.74 27.33 -21.07
C MET A 1 13.28 25.94 -21.49
N LEU A 2 14.01 24.88 -21.12
CA LEU A 2 13.56 23.50 -21.35
C LEU A 2 12.37 23.26 -20.42
N ALA A 3 11.16 23.41 -20.95
CA ALA A 3 9.94 22.99 -20.26
C ALA A 3 9.94 21.46 -20.25
N ILE A 4 10.67 20.88 -19.30
CA ILE A 4 10.49 19.47 -18.94
C ILE A 4 9.10 19.41 -18.31
N ASP A 5 8.13 19.05 -19.13
CA ASP A 5 6.80 18.73 -18.66
C ASP A 5 6.93 17.42 -17.87
N ILE A 6 7.09 17.54 -16.54
CA ILE A 6 7.24 16.41 -15.60
C ILE A 6 6.07 15.43 -15.76
N LEU A 7 4.91 15.94 -16.20
CA LEU A 7 3.74 15.15 -16.52
C LEU A 7 3.93 14.33 -17.81
N ARG A 8 4.66 14.80 -18.83
CA ARG A 8 4.89 14.07 -20.10
C ARG A 8 6.21 13.30 -20.17
N TRP A 9 6.91 13.12 -19.04
CA TRP A 9 8.17 12.37 -19.05
C TRP A 9 7.89 10.91 -19.45
N PRO A 10 8.53 10.36 -20.50
CA PRO A 10 8.31 8.99 -20.97
C PRO A 10 8.50 7.89 -19.91
N GLY A 11 9.18 8.17 -18.79
CA GLY A 11 9.37 7.24 -17.67
C GLY A 11 8.39 7.42 -16.50
N VAL A 12 7.46 8.38 -16.57
CA VAL A 12 6.57 8.76 -15.46
C VAL A 12 5.12 8.61 -15.93
N ASN A 13 4.46 7.51 -15.57
CA ASN A 13 3.03 7.36 -15.84
C ASN A 13 2.20 8.14 -14.82
N GLN A 14 1.62 9.25 -15.28
CA GLN A 14 0.71 10.09 -14.50
C GLN A 14 -0.45 9.31 -13.90
N ALA A 15 -1.10 8.43 -14.66
CA ALA A 15 -2.27 7.69 -14.21
C ALA A 15 -1.91 6.71 -13.09
N PHE A 16 -0.75 6.05 -13.20
CA PHE A 16 -0.22 5.20 -12.12
C PHE A 16 0.08 6.02 -10.86
N ILE A 17 0.86 7.10 -10.98
CA ILE A 17 1.25 7.92 -9.82
C ILE A 17 0.04 8.56 -9.15
N PHE A 18 -0.86 9.13 -9.96
CA PHE A 18 -2.10 9.73 -9.46
C PHE A 18 -2.94 8.69 -8.75
N SER A 19 -3.22 7.54 -9.37
CA SER A 19 -4.05 6.50 -8.74
C SER A 19 -3.40 5.96 -7.47
N ALA A 20 -2.08 5.75 -7.43
CA ALA A 20 -1.36 5.27 -6.25
C ALA A 20 -1.43 6.28 -5.08
N ILE A 21 -1.14 7.56 -5.34
CA ILE A 21 -1.19 8.61 -4.31
C ILE A 21 -2.64 8.83 -3.86
N PHE A 22 -3.56 8.96 -4.81
CA PHE A 22 -4.97 9.22 -4.54
C PHE A 22 -5.59 8.11 -3.68
N THR A 23 -5.34 6.84 -4.02
CA THR A 23 -5.85 5.69 -3.27
C THR A 23 -5.26 5.64 -1.86
N THR A 24 -3.98 5.93 -1.72
CA THR A 24 -3.31 5.99 -0.41
C THR A 24 -3.90 7.10 0.45
N LEU A 25 -4.11 8.29 -0.11
CA LEU A 25 -4.71 9.42 0.59
C LEU A 25 -6.15 9.14 1.02
N LEU A 26 -6.97 8.54 0.15
CA LEU A 26 -8.32 8.11 0.51
C LEU A 26 -8.26 7.08 1.65
N SER A 27 -7.40 6.07 1.55
CA SER A 27 -7.23 5.07 2.62
C SER A 27 -6.90 5.74 3.97
N LEU A 28 -5.99 6.71 3.97
CA LEU A 28 -5.58 7.43 5.19
C LEU A 28 -6.62 8.45 5.70
N ALA A 29 -7.53 8.93 4.84
CA ALA A 29 -8.59 9.86 5.23
C ALA A 29 -9.56 9.25 6.28
N VAL A 30 -9.61 7.92 6.39
CA VAL A 30 -10.34 7.20 7.45
C VAL A 30 -9.84 7.59 8.85
N ILE A 31 -8.55 7.92 9.01
CA ILE A 31 -7.95 8.26 10.31
C ILE A 31 -8.54 9.53 10.92
N PRO A 32 -8.49 10.71 10.26
CA PRO A 32 -9.07 11.93 10.83
C PRO A 32 -10.59 11.82 11.05
N ILE A 33 -11.31 11.13 10.17
CA ILE A 33 -12.75 10.86 10.35
C ILE A 33 -12.98 10.01 11.60
N GLY A 34 -12.19 8.93 11.75
CA GLY A 34 -12.26 8.03 12.87
C GLY A 34 -11.90 8.68 14.20
N LYS A 35 -10.97 9.65 14.22
CA LYS A 35 -10.60 10.41 15.43
C LYS A 35 -11.69 11.37 15.90
N ARG A 36 -12.51 11.90 14.99
CA ARG A 36 -13.62 12.82 15.33
C ARG A 36 -14.86 12.08 15.83
N ARG A 37 -14.98 10.79 15.54
CA ARG A 37 -16.14 9.95 15.89
C ARG A 37 -15.95 9.32 17.28
N LYS A 38 -16.90 9.54 18.20
CA LYS A 38 -16.96 8.80 19.47
C LYS A 38 -17.08 7.29 19.19
N PHE A 39 -16.30 6.47 19.90
CA PHE A 39 -16.27 5.01 19.70
C PHE A 39 -17.65 4.35 19.85
N ASP A 40 -18.40 4.72 20.90
CA ASP A 40 -19.72 4.15 21.22
C ASP A 40 -20.88 4.70 20.36
N ARG A 41 -20.58 5.57 19.39
CA ARG A 41 -21.62 6.13 18.52
C ARG A 41 -22.07 5.11 17.48
N LYS A 42 -23.28 4.56 17.68
CA LYS A 42 -23.99 3.73 16.69
C LYS A 42 -24.14 4.45 15.35
N ALA A 43 -23.85 3.75 14.26
CA ALA A 43 -24.06 4.27 12.91
C ALA A 43 -25.54 4.24 12.55
N THR A 44 -26.02 5.27 11.86
CA THR A 44 -27.31 5.19 11.17
C THR A 44 -27.18 4.30 9.94
N TRP A 45 -28.30 3.82 9.42
CA TRP A 45 -28.30 2.98 8.21
C TRP A 45 -27.65 3.70 7.01
N GLY A 46 -27.96 4.99 6.82
CA GLY A 46 -27.36 5.79 5.75
C GLY A 46 -25.84 5.98 5.91
N GLU A 47 -25.35 6.20 7.13
CA GLU A 47 -23.92 6.27 7.40
C GLU A 47 -23.20 4.95 7.13
N ALA A 48 -23.84 3.83 7.49
CA ALA A 48 -23.30 2.50 7.23
C ALA A 48 -23.20 2.23 5.72
N MET A 49 -24.24 2.59 4.95
CA MET A 49 -24.23 2.43 3.49
C MET A 49 -23.12 3.27 2.83
N LEU A 50 -23.00 4.54 3.21
CA LEU A 50 -21.93 5.41 2.69
C LEU A 50 -20.54 4.90 3.07
N GLY A 51 -20.37 4.44 4.31
CA GLY A 51 -19.12 3.84 4.77
C GLY A 51 -18.75 2.59 3.99
N ALA A 52 -19.71 1.70 3.73
CA ALA A 52 -19.50 0.49 2.95
C ALA A 52 -19.12 0.80 1.50
N ALA A 53 -19.86 1.71 0.84
CA ALA A 53 -19.57 2.13 -0.52
C ALA A 53 -18.18 2.78 -0.63
N TYR A 54 -17.82 3.61 0.34
CA TYR A 54 -16.50 4.24 0.40
C TYR A 54 -15.37 3.21 0.55
N VAL A 55 -15.48 2.30 1.52
CA VAL A 55 -14.47 1.25 1.73
C VAL A 55 -14.36 0.35 0.51
N PHE A 56 -15.48 -0.05 -0.09
CA PHE A 56 -15.49 -0.81 -1.33
C PHE A 56 -14.76 -0.07 -2.47
N ALA A 57 -15.07 1.21 -2.67
CA ALA A 57 -14.42 2.02 -3.71
C ALA A 57 -12.90 2.11 -3.48
N VAL A 58 -12.46 2.32 -2.23
CA VAL A 58 -11.04 2.36 -1.89
C VAL A 58 -10.37 1.00 -2.16
N LEU A 59 -11.00 -0.11 -1.80
CA LEU A 59 -10.47 -1.46 -2.07
C LEU A 59 -10.41 -1.73 -3.59
N PHE A 60 -11.42 -1.33 -4.34
CA PHE A 60 -11.43 -1.45 -5.80
C PHE A 60 -10.30 -0.64 -6.44
N LEU A 61 -10.04 0.58 -5.97
CA LEU A 61 -8.92 1.38 -6.45
C LEU A 61 -7.58 0.73 -6.08
N ALA A 62 -7.43 0.27 -4.84
CA ALA A 62 -6.19 -0.32 -4.31
C ALA A 62 -5.78 -1.62 -5.01
N PHE A 63 -6.74 -2.50 -5.29
CA PHE A 63 -6.46 -3.84 -5.83
C PHE A 63 -6.83 -4.01 -7.30
N GLY A 64 -7.74 -3.20 -7.83
CA GLY A 64 -8.10 -3.23 -9.24
C GLY A 64 -7.33 -2.19 -10.05
N VAL A 65 -7.50 -0.91 -9.70
CA VAL A 65 -7.02 0.19 -10.55
C VAL A 65 -5.51 0.38 -10.45
N VAL A 66 -4.94 0.56 -9.26
CA VAL A 66 -3.50 0.88 -9.12
C VAL A 66 -2.59 -0.19 -9.72
N PRO A 67 -2.80 -1.50 -9.45
CA PRO A 67 -1.95 -2.53 -10.03
C PRO A 67 -2.10 -2.60 -11.55
N HIS A 68 -3.32 -2.44 -12.07
CA HIS A 68 -3.58 -2.38 -13.51
C HIS A 68 -2.87 -1.18 -14.17
N GLN A 69 -2.93 0.01 -13.57
CA GLN A 69 -2.25 1.20 -14.10
C GLN A 69 -0.72 1.03 -14.14
N PHE A 70 -0.14 0.26 -13.20
CA PHE A 70 1.27 -0.08 -13.25
C PHE A 70 1.59 -1.05 -14.39
N ILE A 71 0.78 -2.09 -14.60
CA ILE A 71 0.95 -3.02 -15.72
C ILE A 71 0.90 -2.27 -17.06
N ASP A 72 -0.11 -1.41 -17.22
CA ASP A 72 -0.24 -0.55 -18.40
C ASP A 72 0.97 0.36 -18.60
N HIS A 73 1.54 0.90 -17.52
CA HIS A 73 2.78 1.68 -17.59
C HIS A 73 3.96 0.84 -18.10
N ALA A 74 4.16 -0.34 -17.51
CA ALA A 74 5.29 -1.22 -17.81
C ALA A 74 5.25 -1.71 -19.25
N ASP A 75 4.07 -2.09 -19.74
CA ASP A 75 3.90 -2.65 -21.07
C ASP A 75 4.00 -1.55 -22.13
N LYS A 76 3.31 -0.41 -21.96
CA LYS A 76 3.19 0.62 -23.00
C LYS A 76 4.36 1.60 -23.01
N ASN A 77 4.82 2.05 -21.86
CA ASN A 77 5.83 3.12 -21.78
C ASN A 77 7.25 2.57 -21.58
N LEU A 78 7.40 1.53 -20.75
CA LEU A 78 8.72 0.92 -20.50
C LEU A 78 9.02 -0.22 -21.49
N GLY A 79 8.01 -0.73 -22.18
CA GLY A 79 8.13 -1.83 -23.14
C GLY A 79 8.69 -3.10 -22.49
N TRP A 80 8.30 -3.38 -21.24
CA TRP A 80 8.67 -4.58 -20.51
C TRP A 80 7.96 -5.77 -21.14
N ARG A 81 8.73 -6.70 -21.70
CA ARG A 81 8.24 -7.85 -22.46
C ARG A 81 9.06 -9.09 -22.11
N LYS A 82 8.53 -10.29 -22.41
CA LYS A 82 9.22 -11.58 -22.17
C LYS A 82 10.57 -11.68 -22.87
N ASP A 83 10.69 -11.11 -24.07
CA ASP A 83 11.91 -11.15 -24.88
C ASP A 83 13.02 -10.23 -24.38
N LYS A 84 12.71 -9.30 -23.46
CA LYS A 84 13.72 -8.47 -22.83
C LYS A 84 14.16 -9.09 -21.52
N LEU A 85 15.45 -9.41 -21.44
CA LEU A 85 16.05 -10.03 -20.28
C LEU A 85 16.71 -9.00 -19.37
N VAL A 86 16.64 -9.25 -18.07
CA VAL A 86 17.21 -8.40 -17.03
C VAL A 86 18.60 -8.93 -16.70
N TYR A 87 19.65 -8.19 -17.10
CA TYR A 87 21.04 -8.58 -16.79
C TYR A 87 21.61 -7.90 -15.56
N GLY A 88 20.97 -6.82 -15.09
CA GLY A 88 21.46 -6.04 -13.95
C GLY A 88 22.79 -5.32 -14.23
N PRO A 89 23.32 -4.54 -13.27
CA PRO A 89 24.62 -3.89 -13.40
C PRO A 89 25.74 -4.94 -13.55
N PHE A 90 26.65 -4.75 -14.49
CA PHE A 90 27.78 -5.67 -14.76
C PHE A 90 27.36 -7.12 -15.11
N ASP A 91 26.18 -7.31 -15.70
CA ASP A 91 25.65 -8.62 -16.12
C ASP A 91 25.50 -9.66 -14.99
N ILE A 92 25.39 -9.22 -13.73
CA ILE A 92 25.27 -10.13 -12.56
C ILE A 92 24.02 -11.01 -12.56
N LEU A 93 22.95 -10.60 -13.25
CA LEU A 93 21.70 -11.36 -13.39
C LEU A 93 21.61 -12.12 -14.71
N LYS A 94 22.67 -12.12 -15.51
CA LYS A 94 22.72 -12.86 -16.77
C LYS A 94 22.77 -14.37 -16.51
N SER A 95 21.86 -15.11 -17.13
CA SER A 95 21.72 -16.54 -16.89
C SER A 95 22.86 -17.37 -17.47
N ASP A 96 23.12 -18.52 -16.84
CA ASP A 96 24.03 -19.57 -17.33
C ASP A 96 23.71 -20.04 -18.75
N THR A 97 22.41 -20.12 -19.10
CA THR A 97 21.90 -20.48 -20.42
C THR A 97 22.27 -19.49 -21.54
N ILE A 98 22.67 -18.27 -21.20
CA ILE A 98 23.02 -17.19 -22.15
C ILE A 98 24.49 -16.75 -21.93
N GLY A 99 25.28 -17.55 -21.21
CA GLY A 99 26.70 -17.30 -20.97
C GLY A 99 26.99 -16.35 -19.80
N GLY A 100 26.12 -16.32 -18.78
CA GLY A 100 26.35 -15.69 -17.48
C GLY A 100 26.55 -16.72 -16.36
N SER A 101 26.37 -16.32 -15.11
CA SER A 101 26.54 -17.17 -13.92
C SER A 101 25.26 -17.35 -13.09
N PHE A 102 24.17 -16.69 -13.48
CA PHE A 102 22.92 -16.71 -12.73
C PHE A 102 22.08 -17.96 -13.09
N PRO A 103 21.44 -18.65 -12.13
CA PRO A 103 20.83 -19.96 -12.38
C PRO A 103 19.45 -19.93 -13.06
N ILE A 104 18.87 -18.74 -13.27
CA ILE A 104 17.54 -18.57 -13.86
C ILE A 104 17.51 -17.42 -14.86
N VAL A 105 16.59 -17.46 -15.82
CA VAL A 105 16.35 -16.36 -16.76
C VAL A 105 15.29 -15.43 -16.18
N ILE A 106 15.62 -14.15 -16.00
CA ILE A 106 14.66 -13.13 -15.56
C ILE A 106 14.29 -12.24 -16.75
N SER A 107 13.01 -12.19 -17.08
CA SER A 107 12.47 -11.24 -18.07
C SER A 107 11.97 -9.96 -17.40
N TYR A 108 11.91 -8.87 -18.16
CA TYR A 108 11.31 -7.62 -17.68
C TYR A 108 9.82 -7.78 -17.38
N GLU A 109 9.13 -8.72 -18.01
CA GLU A 109 7.76 -9.09 -17.64
C GLU A 109 7.70 -9.71 -16.23
N ALA A 110 8.63 -10.60 -15.90
CA ALA A 110 8.69 -11.15 -14.54
C ALA A 110 8.96 -10.06 -13.50
N LEU A 111 9.78 -9.07 -13.84
CA LEU A 111 10.02 -7.90 -12.98
C LEU A 111 8.75 -7.05 -12.79
N ARG A 112 7.95 -6.85 -13.85
CA ARG A 112 6.62 -6.22 -13.78
C ARG A 112 5.76 -6.91 -12.73
N ASP A 113 5.63 -8.22 -12.84
CA ASP A 113 4.72 -9.01 -12.03
C ASP A 113 5.16 -9.03 -10.57
N ILE A 114 6.47 -9.08 -10.31
CA ILE A 114 7.04 -8.92 -8.95
C ILE A 114 6.64 -7.56 -8.36
N ILE A 115 6.79 -6.47 -9.12
CA ILE A 115 6.42 -5.13 -8.62
C ILE A 115 4.92 -5.02 -8.36
N VAL A 116 4.08 -5.61 -9.23
CA VAL A 116 2.63 -5.71 -9.00
C VAL A 116 2.33 -6.42 -7.68
N VAL A 117 3.01 -7.53 -7.38
CA VAL A 117 2.85 -8.24 -6.10
C VAL A 117 3.27 -7.35 -4.91
N VAL A 118 4.38 -6.61 -5.03
CA VAL A 118 4.81 -5.67 -3.98
C VAL A 118 3.76 -4.57 -3.74
N ILE A 119 3.13 -4.04 -4.79
CA ILE A 119 2.04 -3.07 -4.67
C ILE A 119 0.85 -3.69 -3.90
N HIS A 120 0.50 -4.95 -4.18
CA HIS A 120 -0.55 -5.64 -3.43
C HIS A 120 -0.18 -5.82 -1.95
N VAL A 121 1.06 -6.24 -1.66
CA VAL A 121 1.56 -6.38 -0.28
C VAL A 121 1.48 -5.05 0.47
N TYR A 122 1.85 -3.95 -0.17
CA TYR A 122 1.72 -2.61 0.41
C TYR A 122 0.27 -2.30 0.80
N TYR A 123 -0.69 -2.47 -0.12
CA TYR A 123 -2.10 -2.17 0.18
C TYR A 123 -2.71 -3.14 1.19
N ILE A 124 -2.35 -4.43 1.16
CA ILE A 124 -2.76 -5.39 2.19
C ILE A 124 -2.26 -4.93 3.56
N GLY A 125 -0.98 -4.58 3.67
CA GLY A 125 -0.39 -4.07 4.91
C GLY A 125 -1.08 -2.79 5.40
N LEU A 126 -1.36 -1.85 4.49
CA LEU A 126 -2.09 -0.62 4.80
C LEU A 126 -3.52 -0.92 5.32
N MET A 127 -4.25 -1.83 4.69
CA MET A 127 -5.60 -2.22 5.12
C MET A 127 -5.58 -2.91 6.47
N ILE A 128 -4.65 -3.85 6.70
CA ILE A 128 -4.48 -4.50 8.01
C ILE A 128 -4.22 -3.44 9.09
N TYR A 129 -3.33 -2.48 8.82
CA TYR A 129 -3.04 -1.38 9.73
C TYR A 129 -4.29 -0.55 10.02
N LEU A 130 -5.03 -0.11 8.99
CA LEU A 130 -6.21 0.74 9.15
C LEU A 130 -7.34 0.03 9.88
N PHE A 131 -7.62 -1.23 9.54
CA PHE A 131 -8.62 -2.03 10.24
C PHE A 131 -8.21 -2.29 11.68
N GLY A 132 -6.95 -2.69 11.92
CA GLY A 132 -6.42 -2.88 13.26
C GLY A 132 -6.50 -1.60 14.10
N TRP A 133 -6.12 -0.46 13.53
CA TRP A 133 -6.25 0.85 14.18
C TRP A 133 -7.71 1.18 14.49
N TRP A 134 -8.63 0.94 13.55
CA TRP A 134 -10.05 1.24 13.71
C TRP A 134 -10.70 0.44 14.84
N GLN A 135 -10.37 -0.85 14.96
CA GLN A 135 -10.85 -1.74 16.02
C GLN A 135 -10.37 -1.30 17.40
N LYS A 136 -9.10 -0.88 17.53
CA LYS A 136 -8.47 -0.49 18.80
C LYS A 136 -8.92 0.87 19.36
N ARG A 137 -9.77 1.63 18.67
CA ARG A 137 -10.20 2.97 19.13
C ARG A 137 -10.96 2.99 20.46
N GLY A 138 -11.51 1.86 20.89
CA GLY A 138 -12.24 1.72 22.15
C GLY A 138 -11.47 1.03 23.27
N GLU A 139 -10.24 0.58 23.02
CA GLU A 139 -9.45 -0.09 24.06
C GLU A 139 -9.03 0.92 25.13
N VAL A 140 -9.56 0.74 26.34
CA VAL A 140 -9.07 1.44 27.52
C VAL A 140 -7.74 0.80 27.87
N VAL A 141 -6.63 1.50 27.62
CA VAL A 141 -5.33 1.06 28.11
C VAL A 141 -5.37 1.16 29.63
N THR A 142 -5.67 0.04 30.29
CA THR A 142 -5.48 -0.10 31.72
C THR A 142 -3.98 -0.03 31.96
N LYS A 143 -3.48 1.16 32.27
CA LYS A 143 -2.14 1.28 32.85
C LYS A 143 -2.15 0.43 34.10
N GLU A 144 -1.44 -0.69 34.09
CA GLU A 144 -1.20 -1.44 35.30
C GLU A 144 -0.60 -0.46 36.30
N VAL A 145 -1.31 -0.24 37.41
CA VAL A 145 -0.82 0.63 38.47
C VAL A 145 0.49 0.01 38.91
N ALA A 146 1.60 0.75 38.82
CA ALA A 146 2.89 0.28 39.27
C ALA A 146 2.72 -0.24 40.71
N THR A 147 2.89 -1.54 40.87
CA THR A 147 2.84 -2.21 42.16
C THR A 147 4.26 -2.29 42.67
N SER A 148 4.46 -2.02 43.95
CA SER A 148 5.76 -2.26 44.59
C SER A 148 6.12 -3.74 44.50
N THR A 149 7.38 -4.08 44.75
CA THR A 149 7.85 -5.48 44.87
C THR A 149 7.02 -6.33 45.86
N TYR A 150 6.30 -5.69 46.76
CA TYR A 150 5.40 -6.30 47.75
C TYR A 150 3.91 -6.27 47.35
N GLY A 151 3.57 -5.92 46.11
CA GLY A 151 2.20 -5.92 45.59
C GLY A 151 1.33 -4.73 46.02
N ARG A 152 1.89 -3.69 46.67
CA ARG A 152 1.13 -2.49 47.07
C ARG A 152 1.05 -1.49 45.92
N PRO A 153 -0.15 -0.93 45.61
CA PRO A 153 -0.28 0.11 44.58
C PRO A 153 0.47 1.38 45.01
N LEU A 154 1.36 1.88 44.15
CA LEU A 154 2.17 3.08 44.42
C LEU A 154 1.40 4.40 44.26
N VAL A 155 0.15 4.33 43.77
CA VAL A 155 -0.71 5.50 43.57
C VAL A 155 -2.14 5.14 43.99
N LYS A 156 -2.85 6.10 44.61
CA LYS A 156 -4.23 5.94 45.06
C LYS A 156 -5.12 5.62 43.85
N LYS A 157 -5.92 4.55 43.93
CA LYS A 157 -6.92 4.23 42.89
C LYS A 157 -7.89 5.40 42.78
N SER A 158 -7.96 5.99 41.58
CA SER A 158 -8.98 6.96 41.16
C SER A 158 -10.28 6.23 40.82
#